data_AF-F3CCW9-F1
#
_entry.id   AF-F3CCW9-F1
#
_cell.length_a   1.000
_cell.length_b   1.000
_cell.length_c   1.000
_cell.angle_alpha   90.00
_cell.angle_beta   90.00
_cell.angle_gamma   90.00
#
_symmetry.space_group_name_H-M   'P 1'
#
loop_
_entity.id
_entity.type
_entity.pdbx_description
1 polymer ?
#
loop_
_entity_poly.entity_id
_entity_poly.type
_entity_poly.pdbx_seq_one_letter_code
_entity_poly.pdbx_strand_id
1 'polypeptide(L)'
;MTAFSCLVLFALALSGCFDSKGDGFVGRWTGENMKRMGKPSFVMDISKDGEMFHVNLETTNDTLGLGEKRKSMKLLEAKAESDTVLSMRGGLVTMRLEGDVIYFDNTTYTRAK
;
A
#
# COMPACT_ATOMS: atom_id res chain seq x y z
N MET A 1 45.72 15.91 4.03
CA MET A 1 44.69 14.96 4.51
C MET A 1 43.38 15.70 4.72
N THR A 2 42.65 16.02 3.65
CA THR A 2 41.38 16.79 3.72
C THR A 2 40.29 16.27 2.78
N ALA A 3 40.65 15.43 1.79
CA ALA A 3 39.69 14.87 0.84
C ALA A 3 38.88 13.68 1.38
N PHE A 4 39.37 12.97 2.40
CA PHE A 4 38.67 11.80 2.97
C PHE A 4 37.45 12.19 3.81
N SER A 5 37.39 13.40 4.37
CA SER A 5 36.29 13.81 5.27
C SER A 5 35.01 14.17 4.53
N CYS A 6 35.07 14.54 3.24
CA CYS A 6 33.88 14.86 2.45
C CYS A 6 33.14 13.60 1.94
N LEU A 7 33.86 12.49 1.73
CA LEU A 7 33.27 11.25 1.22
C LEU A 7 32.38 10.54 2.26
N VAL A 8 32.72 10.62 3.54
CA VAL A 8 31.96 9.96 4.62
C VAL A 8 30.61 10.64 4.89
N LEU A 9 30.53 11.97 4.70
CA LEU A 9 29.29 12.73 4.88
C LEU A 9 28.27 12.48 3.76
N PHE A 10 28.72 12.19 2.54
CA PHE A 10 27.83 11.91 1.42
C PHE A 10 27.16 10.51 1.52
N ALA A 11 27.86 9.53 2.11
CA ALA A 11 27.33 8.19 2.32
C ALA A 11 26.15 8.15 3.32
N LEU A 12 26.20 9.01 4.36
CA LEU A 12 25.14 9.10 5.38
C LEU A 12 23.91 9.89 4.91
N ALA A 13 24.08 10.82 3.97
CA ALA A 13 22.97 11.57 3.38
C ALA A 13 22.14 10.70 2.42
N LEU A 14 22.75 9.71 1.77
CA LEU A 14 22.07 8.80 0.84
C LEU A 14 21.26 7.70 1.54
N SER A 15 21.67 7.25 2.73
CA SER A 15 20.92 6.25 3.50
C SER A 15 19.60 6.78 4.09
N GLY A 16 19.44 8.10 4.21
CA GLY A 16 18.20 8.73 4.69
C GLY A 16 17.27 9.21 3.58
N CYS A 17 17.69 9.22 2.31
CA CYS A 17 16.91 9.81 1.22
C CYS A 17 15.79 8.89 0.69
N PHE A 18 15.86 7.58 0.97
CA PHE A 18 14.90 6.60 0.48
C PHE A 18 13.83 6.21 1.51
N ASP A 19 13.99 6.63 2.77
CA ASP A 19 13.11 6.21 3.86
C ASP A 19 11.72 6.86 3.79
N SER A 20 11.53 7.94 3.02
CA SER A 20 10.23 8.61 2.83
C SER A 20 9.46 8.18 1.57
N LYS A 21 10.06 7.31 0.76
CA LYS A 21 9.48 6.90 -0.52
C LYS A 21 8.17 6.15 -0.29
N GLY A 22 7.10 6.59 -0.94
CA GLY A 22 5.78 5.94 -0.86
C GLY A 22 5.01 6.20 0.44
N ASP A 23 5.39 7.19 1.25
CA ASP A 23 4.68 7.51 2.51
C ASP A 23 3.21 7.87 2.29
N GLY A 24 2.86 8.37 1.10
CA GLY A 24 1.48 8.67 0.72
C GLY A 24 0.54 7.46 0.81
N PHE A 25 1.05 6.23 0.72
CA PHE A 25 0.26 5.01 0.86
C PHE A 25 -0.13 4.70 2.31
N VAL A 26 0.64 5.16 3.30
CA VAL A 26 0.43 4.83 4.71
C VAL A 26 -0.94 5.33 5.19
N GLY A 27 -1.60 4.50 5.97
CA GLY A 27 -2.89 4.78 6.57
C GLY A 27 -3.98 3.80 6.14
N ARG A 28 -5.22 4.18 6.47
CA ARG A 28 -6.41 3.36 6.28
C ARG A 28 -7.24 3.82 5.10
N TRP A 29 -7.64 2.86 4.28
CA TRP A 29 -8.36 3.07 3.03
C TRP A 29 -9.59 2.18 2.94
N THR A 30 -10.64 2.68 2.33
CA THR A 30 -11.89 1.95 2.11
C THR A 30 -12.13 1.81 0.61
N GLY A 31 -12.48 0.59 0.18
CA GLY A 31 -12.87 0.32 -1.19
C GLY A 31 -14.27 -0.28 -1.25
N GLU A 32 -14.99 0.04 -2.32
CA GLU A 32 -16.26 -0.59 -2.65
C GLU A 32 -16.22 -1.04 -4.11
N ASN A 33 -16.54 -2.31 -4.35
CA ASN A 33 -16.68 -2.81 -5.72
C ASN A 33 -18.15 -3.06 -6.04
N MET A 34 -18.84 -2.00 -6.46
CA MET A 34 -20.27 -2.04 -6.82
C MET A 34 -20.59 -2.93 -8.03
N LYS A 35 -19.57 -3.36 -8.80
CA LYS A 35 -19.76 -4.19 -10.00
C LYS A 35 -19.75 -5.69 -9.68
N ARG A 36 -19.30 -6.11 -8.50
CA ARG A 36 -19.28 -7.53 -8.09
C ARG A 36 -20.60 -7.94 -7.45
N MET A 37 -21.08 -9.14 -7.80
CA MET A 37 -22.22 -9.78 -7.12
C MET A 37 -21.88 -9.93 -5.62
N GLY A 38 -22.83 -9.61 -4.73
CA GLY A 38 -22.60 -9.62 -3.27
C GLY A 38 -22.02 -8.33 -2.68
N LYS A 39 -21.74 -7.30 -3.51
CA LYS A 39 -21.31 -5.94 -3.09
C LYS A 39 -20.26 -5.93 -1.98
N PRO A 40 -19.06 -6.48 -2.22
CA PRO A 40 -18.02 -6.48 -1.21
C PRO A 40 -17.63 -5.07 -0.78
N SER A 41 -17.38 -4.94 0.53
CA SER A 41 -16.62 -3.82 1.09
C SER A 41 -15.22 -4.27 1.44
N PHE A 42 -14.28 -3.34 1.27
CA PHE A 42 -12.86 -3.57 1.51
C PHE A 42 -12.34 -2.53 2.47
N VAL A 43 -11.48 -2.96 3.38
CA VAL A 43 -10.72 -2.07 4.25
C VAL A 43 -9.26 -2.47 4.14
N MET A 44 -8.44 -1.53 3.72
CA MET A 44 -7.01 -1.70 3.55
C MET A 44 -6.29 -0.84 4.58
N ASP A 45 -5.43 -1.47 5.38
CA ASP A 45 -4.56 -0.80 6.33
C ASP A 45 -3.12 -0.99 5.85
N ILE A 46 -2.42 0.12 5.62
CA ILE A 46 -1.05 0.12 5.12
C ILE A 46 -0.15 0.76 6.18
N SER A 47 0.82 -0.01 6.66
CA SER A 47 1.90 0.48 7.51
C SER A 47 3.26 0.29 6.82
N LYS A 48 4.28 0.97 7.33
CA LYS A 48 5.64 0.94 6.80
C LYS A 48 6.62 0.67 7.93
N ASP A 49 7.56 -0.25 7.70
CA ASP A 49 8.69 -0.58 8.58
C ASP A 49 9.97 -0.59 7.72
N GLY A 50 10.77 0.47 7.86
CA GLY A 50 11.87 0.78 6.94
C GLY A 50 11.39 0.83 5.48
N GLU A 51 12.00 0.03 4.61
CA GLU A 51 11.63 -0.03 3.19
C GLU A 51 10.40 -0.91 2.88
N MET A 52 9.90 -1.66 3.87
CA MET A 52 8.82 -2.62 3.66
C MET A 52 7.47 -2.03 4.04
N PHE A 53 6.49 -2.21 3.15
CA PHE A 53 5.10 -1.89 3.41
C PHE A 53 4.33 -3.15 3.75
N HIS A 54 3.60 -3.12 4.87
CA HIS A 54 2.66 -4.16 5.26
C HIS A 54 1.26 -3.73 4.87
N VAL A 55 0.63 -4.49 3.98
CA VAL A 55 -0.71 -4.20 3.45
C VAL A 55 -1.67 -5.27 3.96
N ASN A 56 -2.57 -4.86 4.86
CA ASN A 56 -3.61 -5.70 5.43
C ASN A 56 -4.94 -5.38 4.76
N LEU A 57 -5.43 -6.29 3.92
CA LEU A 57 -6.69 -6.11 3.20
C LEU A 57 -7.78 -7.01 3.79
N GLU A 58 -8.69 -6.41 4.55
CA GLU A 58 -9.93 -7.02 4.97
C GLU A 58 -10.96 -6.92 3.84
N THR A 59 -11.59 -8.04 3.51
CA THR A 59 -12.74 -8.09 2.62
C THR A 59 -13.94 -8.60 3.37
N THR A 60 -15.06 -7.87 3.31
CA THR A 60 -16.36 -8.34 3.76
C THR A 60 -17.22 -8.63 2.53
N ASN A 61 -17.60 -9.90 2.33
CA ASN A 61 -18.50 -10.31 1.25
C ASN A 61 -19.87 -10.69 1.84
N ASP A 62 -20.95 -10.25 1.20
CA ASP A 62 -22.27 -10.86 1.38
C ASP A 62 -22.38 -12.05 0.43
N THR A 63 -22.43 -13.25 0.99
CA THR A 63 -22.48 -14.47 0.18
C THR A 63 -23.87 -14.57 -0.44
N LEU A 64 -23.98 -14.28 -1.74
CA LEU A 64 -25.20 -14.44 -2.54
C LEU A 64 -26.40 -13.57 -2.10
N GLY A 65 -26.19 -12.50 -1.33
CA GLY A 65 -27.28 -11.60 -0.91
C GLY A 65 -28.23 -12.20 0.13
N LEU A 66 -27.79 -13.27 0.81
CA LEU A 66 -28.53 -13.93 1.88
C LEU A 66 -28.33 -13.25 3.25
N GLY A 67 -27.51 -12.19 3.31
CA GLY A 67 -27.23 -11.44 4.54
C GLY A 67 -26.09 -12.03 5.39
N GLU A 68 -25.55 -13.18 5.00
CA GLU A 68 -24.37 -13.78 5.64
C GLU A 68 -23.09 -13.06 5.21
N LYS A 69 -22.61 -12.17 6.10
CA LYS A 69 -21.35 -11.45 5.92
C LYS A 69 -20.16 -12.33 6.33
N ARG A 70 -19.31 -12.67 5.38
CA ARG A 70 -18.03 -13.35 5.63
C ARG A 70 -16.89 -12.37 5.53
N LYS A 71 -16.00 -12.40 6.52
CA LYS A 71 -14.77 -11.63 6.54
C LYS A 71 -13.58 -12.51 6.16
N SER A 72 -12.68 -11.96 5.36
CA SER A 72 -11.38 -12.57 5.06
C SER A 72 -10.28 -11.52 5.11
N MET A 73 -9.10 -11.91 5.56
CA MET A 73 -7.91 -11.05 5.64
C MET A 73 -6.85 -11.54 4.66
N LYS A 74 -6.27 -10.62 3.88
CA LYS A 74 -5.10 -10.87 3.04
C LYS A 74 -3.95 -10.00 3.54
N LEU A 75 -2.85 -10.64 3.93
CA LEU A 75 -1.62 -9.97 4.36
C LEU A 75 -0.64 -9.97 3.20
N LEU A 76 -0.12 -8.80 2.87
CA LEU A 76 0.78 -8.58 1.74
C LEU A 76 1.97 -7.75 2.19
N GLU A 77 3.12 -8.01 1.55
CA GLU A 77 4.33 -7.21 1.70
C GLU A 77 4.67 -6.56 0.36
N ALA A 78 5.04 -5.29 0.41
CA ALA A 78 5.35 -4.50 -0.77
C ALA A 78 6.59 -3.63 -0.56
N LYS A 79 7.26 -3.27 -1.66
CA LYS A 79 8.33 -2.27 -1.70
C LYS A 79 7.92 -1.10 -2.57
N ALA A 80 8.39 0.09 -2.24
CA ALA A 80 8.14 1.28 -3.05
C ALA A 80 9.08 1.33 -4.27
N GLU A 81 8.50 1.24 -5.47
CA GLU A 81 9.22 1.45 -6.74
C GLU A 81 9.29 2.95 -7.09
N SER A 82 8.31 3.73 -6.63
CA SER A 82 8.29 5.21 -6.67
C SER A 82 7.41 5.74 -5.52
N ASP A 83 7.26 7.06 -5.40
CA ASP A 83 6.33 7.66 -4.42
C ASP A 83 4.86 7.29 -4.68
N THR A 84 4.55 6.84 -5.90
CA THR A 84 3.19 6.54 -6.36
C THR A 84 2.98 5.08 -6.76
N VAL A 85 3.98 4.22 -6.55
CA VAL A 85 3.90 2.78 -6.91
C VAL A 85 4.50 1.91 -5.82
N LEU A 86 3.66 1.04 -5.25
CA LEU A 86 4.12 -0.13 -4.49
C LEU A 86 4.11 -1.37 -5.37
N SER A 87 5.13 -2.21 -5.19
CA SER A 87 5.35 -3.46 -5.90
C SER A 87 5.35 -4.62 -4.92
N MET A 88 4.59 -5.65 -5.25
CA MET A 88 4.47 -6.89 -4.48
C MET A 88 4.98 -8.04 -5.33
N ARG A 89 5.56 -9.06 -4.68
CA ARG A 89 6.07 -10.27 -5.36
C ARG A 89 7.02 -9.96 -6.52
N GLY A 90 7.92 -8.99 -6.33
CA GLY A 90 8.91 -8.61 -7.34
C GLY A 90 8.33 -7.98 -8.61
N GLY A 91 7.23 -7.22 -8.49
CA GLY A 91 6.65 -6.45 -9.61
C GLY A 91 5.48 -7.14 -10.33
N LEU A 92 5.15 -8.39 -9.99
CA LEU A 92 4.01 -9.10 -10.59
C LEU A 92 2.65 -8.47 -10.23
N VAL A 93 2.57 -7.83 -9.08
CA VAL A 93 1.39 -7.11 -8.63
C VAL A 93 1.83 -5.71 -8.21
N THR A 94 1.15 -4.69 -8.73
CA THR A 94 1.45 -3.30 -8.39
C THR A 94 0.21 -2.62 -7.84
N MET A 95 0.45 -1.66 -6.95
CA MET A 95 -0.53 -0.77 -6.38
C MET A 95 -0.14 0.66 -6.74
N ARG A 96 -1.08 1.45 -7.25
CA ARG A 96 -0.84 2.82 -7.69
C ARG A 96 -1.56 3.82 -6.80
N LEU A 97 -0.89 4.91 -6.46
CA LEU A 97 -1.45 6.07 -5.78
C LEU A 97 -1.53 7.24 -6.76
N GLU A 98 -2.72 7.80 -6.92
CA GLU A 98 -2.95 9.02 -7.70
C GLU A 98 -3.73 10.01 -6.84
N GLY A 99 -3.05 11.04 -6.32
CA GLY A 99 -3.63 11.93 -5.32
C GLY A 99 -3.98 11.14 -4.04
N ASP A 100 -5.24 11.22 -3.61
CA ASP A 100 -5.78 10.49 -2.44
C ASP A 100 -6.60 9.24 -2.86
N VAL A 101 -6.18 8.59 -3.95
CA VAL A 101 -6.85 7.39 -4.47
C VAL A 101 -5.83 6.29 -4.73
N ILE A 102 -6.09 5.12 -4.16
CA ILE A 102 -5.34 3.89 -4.45
C ILE A 102 -6.11 3.05 -5.47
N TYR A 103 -5.40 2.59 -6.50
CA TYR A 103 -5.88 1.58 -7.45
C TYR A 103 -5.15 0.27 -7.18
N PHE A 104 -5.92 -0.77 -6.84
CA PHE A 104 -5.39 -2.09 -6.54
C PHE A 104 -6.40 -3.19 -6.79
N ASP A 105 -5.98 -4.26 -7.46
CA ASP A 105 -6.81 -5.47 -7.68
C ASP A 105 -8.23 -5.16 -8.20
N ASN A 106 -8.31 -4.30 -9.23
CA ASN A 106 -9.56 -3.84 -9.84
C ASN A 106 -10.53 -3.13 -8.88
N THR A 107 -10.00 -2.59 -7.78
CA THR A 107 -10.76 -1.84 -6.78
C THR A 107 -10.10 -0.49 -6.57
N THR A 108 -10.93 0.52 -6.43
CA THR A 108 -10.53 1.88 -6.07
C THR A 108 -10.73 2.05 -4.58
N TYR A 109 -9.73 2.61 -3.91
CA TYR A 109 -9.76 2.88 -2.49
C TYR A 109 -9.56 4.37 -2.24
N THR A 110 -10.36 4.93 -1.35
CA THR A 110 -10.23 6.30 -0.86
C THR A 110 -9.87 6.25 0.62
N ARG A 111 -9.29 7.33 1.15
CA ARG A 111 -9.02 7.38 2.59
C ARG A 111 -10.30 7.14 3.40
N ALA A 112 -10.16 6.36 4.46
CA ALA A 112 -11.23 6.20 5.43
C ALA A 112 -11.51 7.58 6.07
N LYS A 113 -12.80 7.91 6.25
CA LYS A 113 -13.23 9.09 6.99
C LYS A 113 -13.09 8.90 8.49
#